data_AF-A0A4Y2ATS5-F1
#
_entry.id   AF-A0A4Y2ATS5-F1
#
_cell.length_a   1.000
_cell.length_b   1.000
_cell.length_c   1.000
_cell.angle_alpha   90.00
_cell.angle_beta   90.00
_cell.angle_gamma   90.00
#
_symmetry.space_group_name_H-M   'P 1'
#
loop_
_entity.id
_entity.type
_entity.pdbx_description
1 polymer ?
#
loop_
_entity_poly.entity_id
_entity_poly.type
_entity_poly.pdbx_seq_one_letter_code
_entity_poly.pdbx_strand_id
1 'polypeptide(L)'
;MEKLEKLSRKRSSIRDAITKLSSELDNFIETEAKEIDYFGELLEQLNAKDSSLNSLNSKIEASISDPNEYDKEINESEEFSESIVKSRIKIKKQIKLLEEKTVTSMQSTVSFSNTPTIKLPEIPLPKFSGRYEEWINFKLQFNNLITSNSQLSQEQKLHYLNSSLTGPAKDLQSIDDTFDSLFKALTDRFENKRLLVELHINEILEAGKLTTESAKDLRNLTDNIKKSIHGL
;
A
#
# COMPACT_ATOMS: atom_id res chain seq x y z
N MET A 1 -47.93 -35.30 17.07
CA MET A 1 -46.88 -36.12 16.43
C MET A 1 -46.51 -35.66 15.03
N GLU A 2 -47.41 -35.57 14.05
CA GLU A 2 -47.07 -35.23 12.65
C GLU A 2 -46.31 -33.89 12.46
N LYS A 3 -46.63 -32.86 13.25
CA LYS A 3 -45.93 -31.55 13.21
C LYS A 3 -44.49 -31.63 13.73
N LEU A 4 -44.27 -32.37 14.82
CA LEU A 4 -42.94 -32.59 15.41
C LEU A 4 -42.06 -33.40 14.44
N GLU A 5 -42.63 -34.42 13.81
CA GLU A 5 -41.93 -35.24 12.83
C GLU A 5 -41.48 -34.43 11.60
N LYS A 6 -42.34 -33.53 11.08
CA LYS A 6 -41.98 -32.62 9.98
C LYS A 6 -40.86 -31.64 10.38
N LEU A 7 -40.86 -31.13 11.61
CA LEU A 7 -39.82 -30.23 12.13
C LEU A 7 -38.48 -30.97 12.28
N SER A 8 -38.51 -32.18 12.85
CA SER A 8 -37.32 -33.04 12.99
C SER A 8 -36.70 -33.39 11.63
N ARG A 9 -37.51 -33.79 10.64
CA ARG A 9 -37.01 -34.04 9.26
C ARG A 9 -36.36 -32.81 8.65
N LYS A 10 -36.94 -31.62 8.83
CA LYS A 10 -36.37 -30.36 8.34
C LYS A 10 -35.06 -30.01 9.05
N ARG A 11 -34.99 -30.25 10.38
CA ARG A 11 -33.76 -30.08 11.17
C ARG A 11 -32.65 -30.99 10.65
N SER A 12 -32.92 -32.28 10.46
CA SER A 12 -31.94 -33.24 9.95
C SER A 12 -31.40 -32.82 8.59
N SER A 13 -32.27 -32.38 7.67
CA SER A 13 -31.83 -31.87 6.37
C SER A 13 -30.91 -30.64 6.46
N ILE A 14 -31.13 -29.74 7.42
CA ILE A 14 -30.25 -28.58 7.65
C ILE A 14 -28.93 -29.03 8.29
N ARG A 15 -28.96 -29.95 9.26
CA ARG A 15 -27.75 -30.55 9.85
C ARG A 15 -26.88 -31.21 8.78
N ASP A 16 -27.48 -31.99 7.89
CA ASP A 16 -26.78 -32.64 6.76
C ASP A 16 -26.12 -31.61 5.82
N ALA A 17 -26.83 -30.51 5.53
CA ALA A 17 -26.27 -29.43 4.71
C ALA A 17 -25.09 -28.73 5.39
N ILE A 18 -25.17 -28.48 6.69
CA ILE A 18 -24.07 -27.89 7.49
C ILE A 18 -22.87 -28.83 7.53
N THR A 19 -23.09 -30.14 7.70
CA THR A 19 -22.03 -31.15 7.69
C THR A 19 -21.31 -31.20 6.33
N LYS A 20 -22.06 -31.15 5.22
CA LYS A 20 -21.48 -31.08 3.87
C LYS A 20 -20.63 -29.83 3.67
N LEU A 21 -21.14 -28.64 4.04
CA LEU A 21 -20.37 -27.40 3.95
C LEU A 21 -19.11 -27.44 4.81
N SER A 22 -19.17 -28.07 6.00
CA SER A 22 -17.99 -28.22 6.87
C SER A 22 -16.95 -29.17 6.27
N SER A 23 -17.37 -30.26 5.62
CA SER A 23 -16.46 -31.17 4.93
C SER A 23 -15.88 -30.57 3.65
N GLU A 24 -16.67 -29.83 2.89
CA GLU A 24 -16.16 -29.05 1.74
C GLU A 24 -15.12 -28.05 2.22
N LEU A 25 -15.39 -27.33 3.32
CA LEU A 25 -14.40 -26.44 3.93
C LEU A 25 -13.10 -27.16 4.30
N ASP A 26 -13.18 -28.31 4.97
CA ASP A 26 -11.98 -29.06 5.37
C ASP A 26 -11.14 -29.49 4.14
N ASN A 27 -11.78 -29.91 3.05
CA ASN A 27 -11.10 -30.23 1.78
C ASN A 27 -10.53 -28.99 1.06
N PHE A 28 -11.24 -27.86 1.10
CA PHE A 28 -10.81 -26.61 0.48
C PHE A 28 -9.66 -25.93 1.23
N ILE A 29 -9.60 -26.09 2.56
CA ILE A 29 -8.48 -25.60 3.38
C ILE A 29 -7.15 -26.27 2.96
N GLU A 30 -7.19 -27.51 2.50
CA GLU A 30 -5.99 -28.26 2.09
C GLU A 30 -5.46 -27.87 0.71
N THR A 31 -6.26 -27.25 -0.15
CA THR A 31 -5.95 -27.11 -1.59
C THR A 31 -5.28 -25.79 -2.02
N GLU A 32 -4.91 -24.91 -1.08
CA GLU A 32 -4.23 -23.60 -1.33
C GLU A 32 -4.89 -22.67 -2.38
N ALA A 33 -6.05 -23.05 -2.92
CA ALA A 33 -6.73 -22.35 -4.01
C ALA A 33 -7.59 -21.20 -3.45
N LYS A 34 -7.29 -20.02 -3.96
CA LYS A 34 -7.69 -18.69 -3.46
C LYS A 34 -9.15 -18.37 -3.78
N GLU A 35 -9.88 -17.84 -2.79
CA GLU A 35 -10.64 -16.57 -2.86
C GLU A 35 -11.24 -16.25 -1.48
N ILE A 36 -10.88 -15.09 -0.91
CA ILE A 36 -11.47 -14.58 0.35
C ILE A 36 -12.99 -14.46 0.21
N ASP A 37 -13.44 -14.06 -0.98
CA ASP A 37 -14.86 -13.88 -1.32
C ASP A 37 -15.64 -15.20 -1.22
N TYR A 38 -15.04 -16.33 -1.61
CA TYR A 38 -15.65 -17.66 -1.47
C TYR A 38 -15.83 -18.06 0.00
N PHE A 39 -14.80 -17.83 0.84
CA PHE A 39 -14.91 -18.08 2.28
C PHE A 39 -15.92 -17.14 2.95
N GLY A 40 -16.04 -15.90 2.47
CA GLY A 40 -17.05 -14.93 2.89
C GLY A 40 -18.47 -15.42 2.59
N GLU A 41 -18.73 -15.83 1.35
CA GLU A 41 -20.01 -16.41 0.91
C GLU A 41 -20.36 -17.67 1.72
N LEU A 42 -19.38 -18.55 1.95
CA LEU A 42 -19.57 -19.76 2.75
C LEU A 42 -19.92 -19.45 4.22
N LEU A 43 -19.30 -18.41 4.80
CA LEU A 43 -19.60 -17.94 6.14
C LEU A 43 -21.04 -17.40 6.24
N GLU A 44 -21.49 -16.66 5.23
CA GLU A 44 -22.85 -16.14 5.17
C GLU A 44 -23.89 -17.26 5.07
N GLN A 45 -23.64 -18.25 4.19
CA GLN A 45 -24.50 -19.44 4.08
C GLN A 45 -24.55 -20.24 5.39
N LEU A 46 -23.42 -20.40 6.08
CA LEU A 46 -23.36 -21.09 7.36
C LEU A 46 -24.19 -20.35 8.43
N ASN A 47 -24.10 -19.02 8.49
CA ASN A 47 -24.87 -18.20 9.45
C ASN A 47 -26.38 -18.23 9.16
N ALA A 48 -26.79 -18.23 7.88
CA ALA A 48 -28.19 -18.34 7.50
C ALA A 48 -28.79 -19.71 7.89
N LYS A 49 -28.01 -20.79 7.70
CA LYS A 49 -28.42 -22.14 8.11
C LYS A 49 -28.46 -22.31 9.63
N ASP A 50 -27.51 -21.74 10.36
CA ASP A 50 -27.50 -21.71 11.84
C ASP A 50 -28.73 -20.98 12.40
N SER A 51 -29.07 -19.81 11.84
CA SER A 51 -30.29 -19.06 12.24
C SER A 51 -31.57 -19.87 12.01
N SER A 52 -31.63 -20.58 10.88
CA SER A 52 -32.76 -21.47 10.55
C SER A 52 -32.83 -22.67 11.49
N LEU A 53 -31.68 -23.23 11.88
CA LEU A 53 -31.56 -24.34 12.81
C LEU A 53 -32.02 -23.93 14.22
N ASN A 54 -31.57 -22.78 14.72
CA ASN A 54 -31.97 -22.26 16.03
C ASN A 54 -33.49 -22.03 16.11
N SER A 55 -34.11 -21.47 15.06
CA SER A 55 -35.57 -21.35 14.99
C SER A 55 -36.28 -22.72 15.01
N LEU A 56 -35.69 -23.76 14.41
CA LEU A 56 -36.27 -25.12 14.46
C LEU A 56 -36.09 -25.76 15.84
N ASN A 57 -34.91 -25.62 16.44
CA ASN A 57 -34.62 -26.13 17.78
C ASN A 57 -35.61 -25.55 18.80
N SER A 58 -35.81 -24.23 18.84
CA SER A 58 -36.79 -23.61 19.74
C SER A 58 -38.23 -24.10 19.51
N LYS A 59 -38.61 -24.40 18.25
CA LYS A 59 -39.94 -24.95 17.93
C LYS A 59 -40.08 -26.42 18.35
N ILE A 60 -39.00 -27.18 18.28
CA ILE A 60 -38.95 -28.59 18.67
C ILE A 60 -38.96 -28.70 20.19
N GLU A 61 -38.11 -27.93 20.88
CA GLU A 61 -38.09 -27.77 22.34
C GLU A 61 -39.48 -27.45 22.88
N ALA A 62 -40.17 -26.45 22.31
CA ALA A 62 -41.53 -26.07 22.73
C ALA A 62 -42.61 -27.14 22.43
N SER A 63 -42.29 -28.15 21.61
CA SER A 63 -43.20 -29.23 21.23
C SER A 63 -42.94 -30.54 22.00
N ILE A 64 -41.83 -30.63 22.74
CA ILE A 64 -41.51 -31.77 23.59
C ILE A 64 -42.13 -31.54 24.97
N SER A 65 -42.87 -32.53 25.46
CA SER A 65 -43.53 -32.47 26.77
C SER A 65 -42.88 -33.39 27.80
N ASP A 66 -42.11 -34.38 27.35
CA ASP A 66 -41.38 -35.29 28.24
C ASP A 66 -40.04 -34.65 28.68
N PRO A 67 -39.78 -34.51 30.00
CA PRO A 67 -38.56 -33.87 30.49
C PRO A 67 -37.27 -34.59 30.08
N ASN A 68 -37.25 -35.92 30.00
CA ASN A 68 -36.04 -36.65 29.62
C ASN A 68 -35.77 -36.51 28.11
N GLU A 69 -36.81 -36.52 27.28
CA GLU A 69 -36.71 -36.26 25.85
C GLU A 69 -36.28 -34.81 25.57
N TYR A 70 -36.74 -33.85 26.39
CA TYR A 70 -36.36 -32.44 26.31
C TYR A 70 -34.88 -32.23 26.62
N ASP A 71 -34.40 -32.77 27.75
CA ASP A 71 -32.99 -32.66 28.16
C ASP A 71 -32.05 -33.32 27.14
N LYS A 72 -32.46 -34.47 26.58
CA LYS A 72 -31.73 -35.14 25.51
C LYS A 72 -31.63 -34.29 24.25
N GLU A 73 -32.74 -33.68 23.84
CA GLU A 73 -32.79 -32.82 22.65
C GLU A 73 -31.96 -31.54 22.80
N ILE A 74 -31.95 -30.95 24.00
CA ILE A 74 -31.08 -29.80 24.30
C ILE A 74 -29.61 -30.18 24.15
N ASN A 75 -29.18 -31.28 24.79
CA ASN A 75 -27.78 -31.72 24.72
C ASN A 75 -27.34 -32.00 23.27
N GLU A 76 -28.17 -32.72 22.48
CA GLU A 76 -27.88 -32.98 21.07
C GLU A 76 -27.82 -31.68 20.23
N SER A 77 -28.60 -30.67 20.59
CA SER A 77 -28.60 -29.36 19.93
C SER A 77 -27.40 -28.50 20.32
N GLU A 78 -26.97 -28.54 21.59
CA GLU A 78 -25.76 -27.87 22.07
C GLU A 78 -24.48 -28.47 21.44
N GLU A 79 -24.36 -29.79 21.42
CA GLU A 79 -23.23 -30.47 20.76
C GLU A 79 -23.10 -30.06 19.28
N PHE A 80 -24.23 -29.96 18.58
CA PHE A 80 -24.23 -29.51 17.19
C PHE A 80 -23.89 -28.02 17.04
N SER A 81 -24.37 -27.17 17.97
CA SER A 81 -24.04 -25.74 18.02
C SER A 81 -22.53 -25.52 18.20
N GLU A 82 -21.88 -26.28 19.08
CA GLU A 82 -20.43 -26.23 19.25
C GLU A 82 -19.67 -26.58 17.95
N SER A 83 -20.17 -27.55 17.19
CA SER A 83 -19.60 -27.93 15.90
C SER A 83 -19.68 -26.76 14.89
N ILE A 84 -20.82 -26.08 14.82
CA ILE A 84 -21.00 -24.88 13.96
C ILE A 84 -20.02 -23.77 14.37
N VAL A 85 -19.88 -23.52 15.67
CA VAL A 85 -18.95 -22.51 16.20
C VAL A 85 -17.50 -22.84 15.80
N LYS A 86 -17.09 -24.10 15.93
CA LYS A 86 -15.76 -24.56 15.50
C LYS A 86 -15.53 -24.32 14.00
N SER A 87 -16.49 -24.67 13.14
CA SER A 87 -16.43 -24.40 11.70
C SER A 87 -16.34 -22.90 11.40
N ARG A 88 -17.12 -22.07 12.10
CA ARG A 88 -17.09 -20.60 11.95
C ARG A 88 -15.72 -20.01 12.31
N ILE A 89 -15.10 -20.48 13.40
CA ILE A 89 -13.77 -20.04 13.82
C ILE A 89 -12.72 -20.45 12.77
N LYS A 90 -12.80 -21.67 12.22
CA LYS A 90 -11.91 -22.14 11.15
C LYS A 90 -11.99 -21.21 9.92
N ILE A 91 -13.19 -20.90 9.42
CA ILE A 91 -13.39 -20.03 8.25
C ILE A 91 -12.82 -18.63 8.52
N LYS A 92 -13.17 -18.02 9.65
CA LYS A 92 -12.67 -16.67 10.01
C LYS A 92 -11.15 -16.62 10.13
N LYS A 93 -10.54 -17.67 10.68
CA LYS A 93 -9.08 -17.78 10.76
C LYS A 93 -8.45 -17.86 9.37
N GLN A 94 -9.05 -18.60 8.45
CA GLN A 94 -8.53 -18.70 7.07
C GLN A 94 -8.68 -17.40 6.28
N ILE A 95 -9.83 -16.72 6.40
CA ILE A 95 -10.01 -15.38 5.84
C ILE A 95 -8.91 -14.44 6.36
N LYS A 96 -8.71 -14.38 7.68
CA LYS A 96 -7.67 -13.55 8.29
C LYS A 96 -6.26 -13.89 7.81
N LEU A 97 -5.92 -15.18 7.68
CA LEU A 97 -4.63 -15.62 7.15
C LEU A 97 -4.43 -15.22 5.68
N LEU A 98 -5.49 -15.27 4.86
CA LEU A 98 -5.46 -14.84 3.48
C LEU A 98 -5.37 -13.31 3.35
N GLU A 99 -6.12 -12.57 4.17
CA GLU A 99 -6.03 -11.11 4.28
C GLU A 99 -4.61 -10.67 4.68
N GLU A 100 -4.03 -11.27 5.73
CA GLU A 100 -2.66 -11.00 6.16
C GLU A 100 -1.63 -11.33 5.07
N LYS A 101 -1.82 -12.40 4.29
CA LYS A 101 -0.98 -12.71 3.12
C LYS A 101 -1.14 -11.68 2.00
N THR A 102 -2.34 -11.15 1.74
CA THR A 102 -2.56 -10.10 0.72
C THR A 102 -2.00 -8.74 1.14
N VAL A 103 -2.10 -8.36 2.41
CA VAL A 103 -1.54 -7.11 2.95
C VAL A 103 -0.01 -7.20 3.07
N THR A 104 0.52 -8.37 3.44
CA THR A 104 1.97 -8.63 3.41
C THR A 104 2.50 -8.66 1.97
N SER A 105 1.71 -9.10 0.98
CA SER A 105 2.08 -8.98 -0.44
C SER A 105 2.04 -7.54 -0.99
N MET A 106 1.37 -6.60 -0.30
CA MET A 106 1.40 -5.16 -0.62
C MET A 106 2.47 -4.38 0.14
N GLN A 107 3.04 -4.94 1.22
CA GLN A 107 4.14 -4.31 1.97
C GLN A 107 5.49 -5.06 1.84
N SER A 108 5.50 -6.24 1.24
CA SER A 108 6.68 -7.11 1.10
C SER A 108 6.78 -7.69 -0.32
N THR A 109 6.85 -6.83 -1.33
CA THR A 109 7.52 -7.15 -2.60
C THR A 109 8.65 -6.16 -2.87
N VAL A 110 9.49 -5.97 -1.85
CA VAL A 110 10.94 -6.03 -2.04
C VAL A 110 11.34 -7.49 -1.88
N SER A 111 11.07 -8.28 -2.91
CA SER A 111 11.62 -9.62 -3.08
C SER A 111 11.75 -9.86 -4.57
N PHE A 112 12.98 -9.64 -5.03
CA PHE A 112 13.55 -9.86 -6.35
C PHE A 112 12.70 -10.74 -7.27
N SER A 113 11.98 -10.10 -8.19
CA SER A 113 11.52 -10.75 -9.39
C SER A 113 12.74 -11.26 -10.15
N ASN A 114 12.81 -12.57 -10.40
CA ASN A 114 13.76 -13.17 -11.33
C ASN A 114 13.35 -12.90 -12.80
N THR A 115 12.78 -11.72 -13.05
CA THR A 115 12.86 -11.05 -14.34
C THR A 115 14.30 -10.62 -14.51
N PRO A 116 14.90 -10.66 -15.72
CA PRO A 116 16.09 -9.88 -15.97
C PRO A 116 15.70 -8.40 -15.85
N THR A 117 15.67 -7.90 -14.61
CA THR A 117 15.67 -6.48 -14.31
C THR A 117 16.95 -5.99 -14.93
N ILE A 118 16.83 -5.23 -16.01
CA ILE A 118 17.84 -4.25 -16.38
C ILE A 118 18.10 -3.52 -15.06
N LYS A 119 19.24 -3.80 -14.42
CA LYS A 119 19.67 -3.06 -13.25
C LYS A 119 20.03 -1.69 -13.76
N LEU A 120 19.03 -0.83 -13.82
CA LEU A 120 19.25 0.57 -14.04
C LEU A 120 20.19 1.04 -12.93
N PRO A 121 21.20 1.85 -13.26
CA PRO A 121 22.06 2.41 -12.23
C PRO A 121 21.18 3.10 -11.20
N GLU A 122 21.49 2.87 -9.93
CA GLU A 122 20.82 3.52 -8.81
C GLU A 122 20.85 5.03 -9.03
N ILE A 123 19.68 5.67 -9.01
CA ILE A 123 19.60 7.11 -9.22
C ILE A 123 20.26 7.76 -8.01
N PRO A 124 21.42 8.44 -8.19
CA PRO A 124 22.11 9.02 -7.05
C PRO A 124 21.28 10.15 -6.47
N LEU A 125 21.34 10.33 -5.15
CA LEU A 125 20.76 11.50 -4.52
C LEU A 125 21.40 12.77 -5.11
N PRO A 126 20.59 13.75 -5.54
CA PRO A 126 21.12 14.96 -6.12
C PRO A 126 21.96 15.70 -5.07
N LYS A 127 23.08 16.28 -5.50
CA LYS A 127 23.99 17.05 -4.66
C LYS A 127 23.84 18.53 -4.98
N PHE A 128 23.89 19.36 -3.95
CA PHE A 128 23.82 20.80 -4.10
C PHE A 128 24.97 21.48 -3.38
N SER A 129 25.81 22.17 -4.17
CA SER A 129 27.01 22.83 -3.65
C SER A 129 26.75 24.27 -3.17
N GLY A 130 25.57 24.84 -3.45
CA GLY A 130 25.30 26.26 -3.18
C GLY A 130 25.54 27.20 -4.37
N ARG A 131 25.74 26.67 -5.58
CA ARG A 131 25.77 27.48 -6.80
C ARG A 131 24.35 27.82 -7.24
N TYR A 132 24.09 29.09 -7.55
CA TYR A 132 22.78 29.57 -7.98
C TYR A 132 22.24 28.83 -9.22
N GLU A 133 23.12 28.55 -10.19
CA GLU A 133 22.79 27.82 -11.42
C GLU A 133 22.30 26.38 -11.16
N GLU A 134 22.78 25.74 -10.08
CA GLU A 134 22.42 24.36 -9.73
C GLU A 134 21.07 24.29 -9.00
N TRP A 135 20.61 25.38 -8.41
CA TRP A 135 19.50 25.38 -7.45
C TRP A 135 18.18 24.86 -8.06
N ILE A 136 17.80 25.36 -9.24
CA ILE A 136 16.52 24.99 -9.87
C ILE A 136 16.50 23.50 -10.19
N ASN A 137 17.58 23.00 -10.81
CA ASN A 137 17.69 21.59 -11.15
C ASN A 137 17.73 20.70 -9.90
N PHE A 138 18.48 21.10 -8.87
CA PHE A 138 18.50 20.41 -7.59
C PHE A 138 17.11 20.34 -6.96
N LYS A 139 16.42 21.48 -6.84
CA LYS A 139 15.08 21.58 -6.24
C LYS A 139 14.08 20.67 -6.95
N LEU A 140 14.10 20.64 -8.29
CA LEU A 140 13.23 19.76 -9.09
C LEU A 140 13.53 18.28 -8.84
N GLN A 141 14.80 17.88 -8.93
CA GLN A 141 15.20 16.48 -8.71
C GLN A 141 14.91 16.03 -7.28
N PHE A 142 15.25 16.85 -6.29
CA PHE A 142 15.02 16.54 -4.89
C PHE A 142 13.53 16.44 -4.56
N ASN A 143 12.70 17.33 -5.11
CA ASN A 143 11.25 17.25 -4.93
C ASN A 143 10.65 15.97 -5.51
N ASN A 144 11.06 15.60 -6.72
CA ASN A 144 10.58 14.38 -7.37
C ASN A 144 11.00 13.10 -6.64
N LEU A 145 12.21 13.07 -6.08
CA LEU A 145 12.76 11.88 -5.43
C LEU A 145 12.33 11.76 -3.95
N ILE A 146 12.30 12.88 -3.21
CA ILE A 146 12.19 12.88 -1.75
C ILE A 146 10.90 13.55 -1.27
N THR A 147 10.63 14.78 -1.70
CA THR A 147 9.49 15.56 -1.18
C THR A 147 8.15 14.90 -1.53
N SER A 148 8.00 14.43 -2.77
CA SER A 148 6.79 13.76 -3.27
C SER A 148 6.60 12.33 -2.75
N ASN A 149 7.60 11.76 -2.05
CA ASN A 149 7.50 10.44 -1.47
C ASN A 149 6.72 10.50 -0.14
N SER A 150 5.55 9.85 -0.09
CA SER A 150 4.68 9.79 1.08
C SER A 150 5.13 8.78 2.14
N GLN A 151 6.06 7.89 1.81
CA GLN A 151 6.61 6.90 2.73
C GLN A 151 7.74 7.44 3.61
N LEU A 152 8.26 8.64 3.29
CA LEU A 152 9.31 9.28 4.07
C LEU A 152 8.71 10.25 5.09
N SER A 153 9.08 10.05 6.36
CA SER A 153 8.82 11.00 7.45
C SER A 153 9.56 12.32 7.25
N GLN A 154 9.14 13.37 7.96
CA GLN A 154 9.74 14.70 7.86
C GLN A 154 11.22 14.68 8.31
N GLU A 155 11.56 13.86 9.30
CA GLU A 155 12.90 13.65 9.82
C GLU A 155 13.79 12.92 8.80
N GLN A 156 13.25 11.93 8.10
CA GLN A 156 13.96 11.24 7.01
C GLN A 156 14.22 12.18 5.83
N LYS A 157 13.23 13.00 5.45
CA LYS A 157 13.39 14.02 4.39
C LYS A 157 14.48 15.03 4.76
N LEU A 158 14.51 15.49 6.01
CA LEU A 158 15.57 16.36 6.53
C LEU A 158 16.93 15.67 6.48
N HIS A 159 17.03 14.40 6.88
CA HIS A 159 18.27 13.64 6.81
C HIS A 159 18.81 13.56 5.38
N TYR A 160 17.95 13.23 4.41
CA TYR A 160 18.32 13.21 3.00
C TYR A 160 18.74 14.59 2.50
N LEU A 161 17.99 15.64 2.85
CA LEU A 161 18.33 17.02 2.50
C LEU A 161 19.73 17.37 3.04
N ASN A 162 20.01 17.10 4.31
CA ASN A 162 21.32 17.33 4.92
C ASN A 162 22.45 16.57 4.22
N SER A 163 22.20 15.33 3.81
CA SER A 163 23.16 14.50 3.07
C SER A 163 23.41 14.98 1.64
N SER A 164 22.45 15.69 1.05
CA SER A 164 22.50 16.24 -0.31
C SER A 164 23.25 17.57 -0.39
N LEU A 165 23.36 18.30 0.71
CA LEU A 165 24.01 19.61 0.76
C LEU A 165 25.52 19.48 0.92
N THR A 166 26.27 20.23 0.11
CA THR A 166 27.72 20.33 0.15
C THR A 166 28.16 21.79 0.03
N GLY A 167 29.42 22.09 0.38
CA GLY A 167 29.98 23.44 0.25
C GLY A 167 29.14 24.52 0.96
N PRO A 168 29.05 25.74 0.38
CA PRO A 168 28.29 26.88 0.92
C PRO A 168 26.81 26.62 1.25
N ALA A 169 26.18 25.60 0.66
CA ALA A 169 24.82 25.22 1.00
C ALA A 169 24.73 24.45 2.32
N LYS A 170 25.79 23.72 2.69
CA LYS A 170 25.87 22.99 3.96
C LYS A 170 26.02 23.93 5.16
N ASP A 171 26.67 25.07 4.95
CA ASP A 171 26.84 26.10 5.99
C ASP A 171 25.52 26.76 6.41
N LEU A 172 24.42 26.51 5.68
CA LEU A 172 23.09 26.97 6.04
C LEU A 172 22.41 26.13 7.12
N GLN A 173 22.96 24.95 7.44
CA GLN A 173 22.35 24.01 8.37
C GLN A 173 22.47 24.50 9.82
N SER A 174 21.36 24.46 10.55
CA SER A 174 21.30 24.59 12.00
C SER A 174 20.93 23.26 12.65
N ILE A 175 21.32 23.09 13.92
CA ILE A 175 21.05 21.86 14.70
C ILE A 175 19.54 21.67 14.95
N ASP A 176 18.80 22.76 15.04
CA ASP A 176 17.36 22.76 15.33
C ASP A 176 16.48 22.90 14.08
N ASP A 177 17.03 22.71 12.87
CA ASP A 177 16.26 22.83 11.65
C ASP A 177 15.28 21.67 11.45
N THR A 178 14.08 22.03 10.99
CA THR A 178 13.13 21.07 10.40
C THR A 178 13.35 20.99 8.89
N PHE A 179 12.78 19.98 8.23
CA PHE A 179 12.82 19.91 6.76
C PHE A 179 12.31 21.22 6.13
N ASP A 180 11.17 21.72 6.61
CA ASP A 180 10.54 22.90 6.03
C ASP A 180 11.34 24.19 6.29
N SER A 181 11.94 24.35 7.48
CA SER A 181 12.76 25.54 7.76
C SER A 181 14.02 25.57 6.90
N LEU A 182 14.75 24.46 6.81
CA LEU A 182 15.97 24.38 6.02
C LEU A 182 15.69 24.50 4.52
N PHE A 183 14.67 23.80 4.02
CA PHE A 183 14.31 23.86 2.60
C PHE A 183 13.84 25.27 2.20
N LYS A 184 13.11 25.95 3.08
CA LYS A 184 12.74 27.36 2.89
C LYS A 184 13.97 28.27 2.91
N ALA A 185 14.88 28.13 3.88
CA ALA A 185 16.08 28.95 3.96
C ALA A 185 16.96 28.81 2.71
N LEU A 186 17.11 27.59 2.19
CA LEU A 186 17.78 27.34 0.92
C LEU A 186 17.04 27.99 -0.25
N THR A 187 15.71 27.90 -0.27
CA THR A 187 14.87 28.54 -1.28
C THR A 187 15.04 30.05 -1.27
N ASP A 188 14.94 30.68 -0.11
CA ASP A 188 15.04 32.13 0.03
C ASP A 188 16.44 32.65 -0.36
N ARG A 189 17.49 31.87 -0.06
CA ARG A 189 18.87 32.25 -0.40
C ARG A 189 19.23 32.01 -1.86
N PHE A 190 18.80 30.89 -2.45
CA PHE A 190 19.29 30.44 -3.76
C PHE A 190 18.25 30.57 -4.89
N GLU A 191 16.96 30.78 -4.60
CA GLU A 191 15.92 31.04 -5.60
C GLU A 191 15.89 32.51 -6.05
N ASN A 192 17.02 33.02 -6.52
CA ASN A 192 17.08 34.36 -7.11
C ASN A 192 16.86 34.31 -8.63
N LYS A 193 15.59 34.33 -9.03
CA LYS A 193 15.17 34.35 -10.45
C LYS A 193 15.76 35.52 -11.23
N ARG A 194 15.98 36.67 -10.59
CA ARG A 194 16.55 37.86 -11.23
C ARG A 194 18.02 37.66 -11.58
N LEU A 195 18.79 37.09 -10.66
CA LEU A 195 20.21 36.78 -10.86
C LEU A 195 20.40 35.73 -11.96
N LEU A 196 19.51 34.72 -12.02
CA LEU A 196 19.56 33.70 -13.07
C LEU A 196 19.30 34.31 -14.46
N VAL A 197 18.31 35.20 -14.55
CA VAL A 197 18.01 35.94 -15.79
C VAL A 197 19.17 36.85 -16.18
N GLU A 198 19.76 37.57 -15.22
CA GLU A 198 20.93 38.42 -15.47
C GLU A 198 22.15 37.62 -15.93
N LEU A 199 22.39 36.45 -15.35
CA LEU A 199 23.45 35.53 -15.77
C LEU A 199 23.25 35.04 -17.20
N HIS A 200 22.04 34.57 -17.55
CA HIS A 200 21.75 34.13 -18.91
C HIS A 200 21.76 35.27 -19.93
N ILE A 201 21.32 36.48 -19.55
CA ILE A 201 21.44 37.66 -20.40
C ILE A 201 22.92 38.02 -20.60
N ASN A 202 23.73 38.02 -19.55
CA ASN A 202 25.16 38.27 -19.66
C ASN A 202 25.86 37.21 -20.51
N GLU A 203 25.53 35.92 -20.39
CA GLU A 203 26.05 34.87 -21.27
C GLU A 203 25.72 35.13 -22.75
N ILE A 204 24.50 35.61 -23.05
CA ILE A 204 24.09 35.97 -24.41
C ILE A 204 24.82 37.23 -24.91
N LEU A 205 25.04 38.22 -24.04
CA LEU A 205 25.71 39.47 -24.39
C LEU A 205 27.23 39.30 -24.51
N GLU A 206 27.83 38.43 -23.70
CA GLU A 206 29.25 38.07 -23.72
C GLU A 206 29.57 36.95 -24.72
N ALA A 207 28.56 36.38 -25.40
CA ALA A 207 28.75 35.48 -26.51
C ALA A 207 29.52 36.21 -27.63
N GLY A 208 30.85 36.12 -27.54
CA GLY A 208 31.77 36.98 -28.26
C GLY A 208 31.60 36.93 -29.78
N LYS A 209 32.01 38.00 -30.44
CA LYS A 209 32.09 38.04 -31.91
C LYS A 209 33.01 36.91 -32.37
N LEU A 210 32.50 36.06 -33.27
CA LEU A 210 33.32 35.03 -33.91
C LEU A 210 34.45 35.71 -34.68
N THR A 211 35.69 35.47 -34.26
CA THR A 211 36.89 36.06 -34.87
C THR A 211 37.40 35.24 -36.06
N THR A 212 36.87 34.03 -36.26
CA THR A 212 37.30 33.07 -37.28
C THR A 212 36.08 32.38 -37.90
N GLU A 213 36.06 32.24 -39.23
CA GLU A 213 35.02 31.49 -39.93
C GLU A 213 35.21 29.98 -39.71
N SER A 214 34.38 29.43 -38.83
CA SER A 214 34.44 28.03 -38.42
C SER A 214 33.04 27.52 -38.14
N ALA A 215 32.64 26.45 -38.82
CA ALA A 215 31.36 25.80 -38.60
C ALA A 215 31.20 25.31 -37.15
N LYS A 216 32.30 24.94 -36.50
CA LYS A 216 32.32 24.52 -35.09
C LYS A 216 32.00 25.69 -34.17
N ASP A 217 32.58 26.86 -34.43
CA ASP A 217 32.40 28.03 -33.56
C ASP A 217 31.00 28.65 -33.74
N LEU A 218 30.46 28.62 -34.97
CA LEU A 218 29.05 28.96 -35.22
C LEU A 218 28.07 28.03 -34.48
N ARG A 219 28.38 26.72 -34.43
CA ARG A 219 27.54 25.75 -33.74
C ARG A 219 27.60 25.93 -32.23
N ASN A 220 28.80 26.12 -31.68
CA ASN A 220 28.98 26.44 -30.26
C ASN A 220 28.25 27.72 -29.86
N LEU A 221 28.33 28.78 -30.67
CA LEU A 221 27.60 30.03 -30.43
C LEU A 221 26.08 29.78 -30.40
N THR A 222 25.57 29.05 -31.39
CA THR A 222 24.15 28.72 -31.49
C THR A 222 23.68 27.87 -30.30
N ASP A 223 24.45 26.86 -29.91
CA ASP A 223 24.12 25.96 -28.80
C ASP A 223 24.17 26.70 -27.45
N ASN A 224 25.15 27.59 -27.25
CA ASN A 224 25.23 28.44 -26.06
C ASN A 224 24.04 29.39 -25.96
N ILE A 225 23.70 30.11 -27.04
CA ILE A 225 22.54 31.02 -27.05
C ILE A 225 21.25 30.23 -26.78
N LYS A 226 21.07 29.07 -27.41
CA LYS A 226 19.89 28.20 -27.17
C LYS A 226 19.83 27.71 -25.73
N LYS A 227 20.96 27.34 -25.14
CA LYS A 227 21.04 26.91 -23.74
C LYS A 227 20.63 28.04 -22.80
N SER A 228 21.16 29.25 -22.98
CA SER A 228 20.82 30.40 -22.15
C SER A 228 19.36 30.84 -22.34
N ILE A 229 18.80 30.74 -23.56
CA ILE A 229 17.36 30.98 -23.80
C ILE A 229 16.48 29.94 -23.11
N HIS A 230 16.86 28.66 -23.12
CA HIS A 230 16.12 27.61 -22.42
C HIS A 230 16.18 27.74 -20.89
N GLY A 231 17.18 28.47 -20.35
CA GLY A 231 17.32 28.75 -18.92
C GLY A 231 16.53 29.98 -18.42
N LEU A 232 16.00 30.81 -19.33
CA LEU A 232 15.14 31.97 -19.04
C LEU A 232 13.67 31.54 -18.85
#